data_AF-A0A173U9T2-F1
#
_entry.id   AF-A0A173U9T2-F1
#
_cell.length_a   1.000
_cell.length_b   1.000
_cell.length_c   1.000
_cell.angle_alpha   90.00
_cell.angle_beta   90.00
_cell.angle_gamma   90.00
#
_symmetry.space_group_name_H-M   'P 1'
#
loop_
_entity.id
_entity.type
_entity.pdbx_description
1 polymer ?
#
loop_
_entity_poly.entity_id
_entity_poly.type
_entity_poly.pdbx_seq_one_letter_code
_entity_poly.pdbx_strand_id
1 'polypeptide(L)'
;MEILKVTDAEFKTYGKVLEGYDMTDLLKAMEHAPLPLDEVIYEPSIEELEGLKIADEMKERAYGGLEIQIGYCNGNNKKLNAVEYHRSSELDIAVDDLILLLGCCTSERYEYRTDRSAEKDN
;
A
#
# COMPACT_ATOMS: atom_id res chain seq x y z
N MET A 1 16.09 -17.12 -1.85
CA MET A 1 15.66 -15.75 -1.55
C MET A 1 15.73 -15.58 -0.06
N GLU A 2 16.41 -14.55 0.41
CA GLU A 2 16.45 -14.21 1.83
C GLU A 2 15.31 -13.23 2.12
N ILE A 3 14.60 -13.44 3.23
CA ILE A 3 13.54 -12.53 3.70
C ILE A 3 14.14 -11.71 4.83
N LEU A 4 14.21 -10.40 4.64
CA LEU A 4 14.70 -9.45 5.63
C LEU A 4 13.53 -8.81 6.39
N LYS A 5 13.78 -8.31 7.59
CA LYS A 5 12.77 -7.60 8.38
C LYS A 5 12.74 -6.13 7.99
N VAL A 6 11.57 -5.51 8.10
CA VAL A 6 11.42 -4.04 7.94
C VAL A 6 12.22 -3.23 8.98
N THR A 7 12.69 -3.88 10.05
CA THR A 7 13.57 -3.27 11.07
C THR A 7 15.06 -3.34 10.72
N ASP A 8 15.44 -4.07 9.67
CA ASP A 8 16.84 -4.22 9.26
C ASP A 8 17.31 -2.96 8.52
N ALA A 9 18.63 -2.73 8.50
CA ALA A 9 19.20 -1.48 7.99
C ALA A 9 18.96 -1.30 6.47
N GLU A 10 18.84 -2.40 5.75
CA GLU A 10 18.63 -2.52 4.31
C GLU A 10 17.27 -1.93 3.89
N PHE A 11 16.27 -1.94 4.77
CA PHE A 11 14.93 -1.41 4.47
C PHE A 11 14.92 0.12 4.29
N LYS A 12 15.90 0.84 4.87
CA LYS A 12 15.96 2.32 4.86
C LYS A 12 16.02 2.95 3.47
N THR A 13 16.49 2.21 2.47
CA THR A 13 16.52 2.66 1.08
C THR A 13 15.14 2.68 0.43
N TYR A 14 14.21 1.85 0.94
CA TYR A 14 12.89 1.63 0.34
C TYR A 14 11.77 2.30 1.14
N GLY A 15 11.90 2.39 2.46
CA GLY A 15 10.87 2.94 3.31
C GLY A 15 11.30 3.17 4.75
N LYS A 16 10.32 3.41 5.61
CA LYS A 16 10.50 3.65 7.04
C LYS A 16 9.29 3.10 7.79
N VAL A 17 9.55 2.41 8.92
CA VAL A 17 8.49 2.04 9.86
C VAL A 17 8.00 3.30 10.58
N LEU A 18 6.69 3.55 10.52
CA LEU A 18 6.06 4.66 11.23
C LEU A 18 5.63 4.22 12.63
N GLU A 19 5.90 5.06 13.62
CA GLU A 19 5.61 4.81 15.03
C GLU A 19 4.72 5.91 15.62
N GLY A 20 4.10 5.63 16.77
CA GLY A 20 3.27 6.61 17.49
C GLY A 20 1.91 6.85 16.86
N TYR A 21 1.34 5.83 16.22
CA TYR A 21 -0.03 5.79 15.72
C TYR A 21 -0.82 4.80 16.58
N ASP A 22 -2.01 5.18 17.04
CA ASP A 22 -2.91 4.27 17.73
C ASP A 22 -3.74 3.50 16.71
N MET A 23 -3.35 2.25 16.46
CA MET A 23 -3.97 1.40 15.45
C MET A 23 -5.13 0.57 16.02
N THR A 24 -5.48 0.72 17.30
CA THR A 24 -6.39 -0.18 18.02
C THR A 24 -7.73 -0.34 17.33
N ASP A 25 -8.39 0.77 16.98
CA ASP A 25 -9.72 0.73 16.36
C ASP A 25 -9.68 0.18 14.93
N LEU A 26 -8.61 0.48 14.18
CA LEU A 26 -8.43 -0.04 12.81
C LEU A 26 -8.18 -1.55 12.82
N LEU A 27 -7.29 -2.03 13.70
CA LEU A 27 -7.03 -3.46 13.85
C LEU A 27 -8.30 -4.21 14.26
N LYS A 28 -9.10 -3.62 15.16
CA LYS A 28 -10.39 -4.18 15.57
C LYS A 28 -11.40 -4.23 14.43
N ALA A 29 -11.52 -3.17 13.63
CA ALA A 29 -12.40 -3.16 12.46
C ALA A 29 -12.00 -4.26 11.46
N MET A 30 -10.69 -4.48 11.29
CA MET A 30 -10.16 -5.50 10.39
C MET A 30 -10.40 -6.94 10.87
N GLU A 31 -10.71 -7.20 12.15
CA GLU A 31 -11.08 -8.55 12.64
C GLU A 31 -12.33 -9.12 11.93
N HIS A 32 -13.19 -8.23 11.39
CA HIS A 32 -14.41 -8.61 10.68
C HIS A 32 -14.23 -8.63 9.15
N ALA A 33 -13.07 -8.19 8.64
CA ALA A 33 -12.81 -8.16 7.21
C ALA A 33 -12.61 -9.59 6.66
N PRO A 34 -13.11 -9.90 5.46
CA PRO A 34 -12.95 -11.22 4.86
C PRO A 34 -11.48 -11.52 4.57
N LEU A 35 -11.01 -12.71 4.94
CA LEU A 35 -9.65 -13.20 4.68
C LEU A 35 -9.71 -14.59 4.01
N PRO A 36 -9.95 -14.65 2.69
CA PRO A 36 -10.07 -15.92 1.99
C PRO A 36 -8.71 -16.62 1.86
N LEU A 37 -8.72 -17.96 1.90
CA LEU A 37 -7.50 -18.77 1.83
C LEU A 37 -6.96 -18.97 0.41
N ASP A 38 -7.84 -18.93 -0.59
CA ASP A 38 -7.54 -19.35 -1.97
C ASP A 38 -7.61 -18.21 -3.01
N GLU A 39 -7.94 -17.00 -2.57
CA GLU A 39 -8.01 -15.81 -3.41
C GLU A 39 -7.53 -14.57 -2.66
N VAL A 40 -7.51 -13.43 -3.34
CA VAL A 40 -7.19 -12.12 -2.77
C VAL A 40 -8.36 -11.19 -3.05
N ILE A 41 -8.89 -10.55 -2.01
CA ILE A 41 -9.90 -9.50 -2.12
C ILE A 41 -9.18 -8.16 -2.01
N TYR A 42 -9.41 -7.29 -2.99
CA TYR A 42 -8.90 -5.93 -2.99
C TYR A 42 -10.07 -4.96 -2.94
N GLU A 43 -10.15 -4.20 -1.85
CA GLU A 43 -11.09 -3.11 -1.69
C GLU A 43 -10.29 -1.83 -1.42
N PRO A 44 -10.21 -0.89 -2.38
CA PRO A 44 -9.32 0.27 -2.28
C PRO A 44 -9.78 1.34 -1.27
N SER A 45 -11.05 1.35 -0.91
CA SER A 45 -11.67 2.41 -0.11
C SER A 45 -12.86 1.83 0.65
N ILE A 46 -12.78 1.86 1.97
CA ILE A 46 -13.78 1.33 2.90
C ILE A 46 -14.22 2.46 3.82
N GLU A 47 -15.48 2.87 3.70
CA GLU A 47 -16.05 3.99 4.46
C GLU A 47 -15.88 3.81 5.98
N GLU A 48 -16.01 2.57 6.48
CA GLU A 48 -15.82 2.28 7.91
C GLU A 48 -14.39 2.59 8.38
N LEU A 49 -13.37 2.25 7.58
CA LEU A 49 -11.97 2.47 7.93
C LEU A 49 -11.58 3.94 7.79
N GLU A 50 -12.07 4.59 6.73
CA GLU A 50 -11.85 6.01 6.46
C GLU A 50 -12.55 6.91 7.49
N GLY A 51 -13.63 6.44 8.12
CA GLY A 51 -14.32 7.14 9.21
C GLY A 51 -13.64 7.04 10.58
N LEU A 52 -12.55 6.25 10.71
CA LEU A 52 -11.83 6.11 11.97
C LEU A 52 -10.92 7.32 12.23
N LYS A 53 -10.75 7.68 13.50
CA LYS A 53 -9.85 8.77 13.92
C LYS A 53 -8.43 8.63 13.37
N ILE A 54 -7.94 7.41 13.20
CA ILE A 54 -6.60 7.16 12.67
C ILE A 54 -6.43 7.63 11.23
N ALA A 55 -7.51 7.66 10.43
CA ALA A 55 -7.49 8.17 9.08
C ALA A 55 -7.14 9.67 9.05
N ASP A 56 -7.75 10.46 9.93
CA ASP A 56 -7.42 11.88 10.10
C ASP A 56 -5.96 12.07 10.54
N GLU A 57 -5.48 11.24 11.48
CA GLU A 57 -4.10 11.32 11.94
C GLU A 57 -3.09 10.98 10.83
N MET A 58 -3.36 9.96 10.01
CA MET A 58 -2.52 9.59 8.86
C MET A 58 -2.54 10.66 7.78
N LYS A 59 -3.72 11.20 7.47
CA LYS A 59 -3.88 12.32 6.54
C LYS A 59 -2.98 13.49 6.93
N GLU A 60 -3.03 13.93 8.17
CA GLU A 60 -2.26 15.08 8.63
C GLU A 60 -0.76 14.78 8.79
N ARG A 61 -0.40 13.63 9.37
CA ARG A 61 0.98 13.34 9.79
C ARG A 61 1.81 12.59 8.75
N ALA A 62 1.20 11.71 7.96
CA ALA A 62 1.88 10.92 6.94
C ALA A 62 1.75 11.54 5.55
N TYR A 63 0.59 12.14 5.25
CA TYR A 63 0.26 12.65 3.91
C TYR A 63 0.21 14.18 3.80
N GLY A 64 0.46 14.91 4.90
CA GLY A 64 0.54 16.38 4.88
C GLY A 64 -0.78 17.07 4.50
N GLY A 65 -1.91 16.49 4.90
CA GLY A 65 -3.26 17.01 4.66
C GLY A 65 -3.88 16.62 3.31
N LEU A 66 -3.19 15.82 2.49
CA LEU A 66 -3.78 15.30 1.25
C LEU A 66 -4.92 14.33 1.54
N GLU A 67 -5.94 14.31 0.69
CA GLU A 67 -7.00 13.31 0.79
C GLU A 67 -6.43 11.90 0.61
N ILE A 68 -6.88 10.97 1.45
CA ILE A 68 -6.44 9.58 1.46
C ILE A 68 -7.63 8.64 1.28
N GLN A 69 -7.34 7.43 0.86
CA GLN A 69 -8.28 6.31 0.88
C GLN A 69 -7.68 5.21 1.75
N ILE A 70 -8.53 4.51 2.50
CA ILE A 70 -8.13 3.39 3.34
C ILE A 70 -8.96 2.18 2.96
N GLY A 71 -8.26 1.13 2.56
CA GLY A 71 -8.82 -0.12 2.10
C GLY A 71 -7.99 -1.31 2.57
N TYR A 72 -8.22 -2.47 1.97
CA TYR A 72 -7.45 -3.68 2.28
C TYR A 72 -7.22 -4.56 1.05
N CYS A 73 -6.14 -5.33 1.14
CA CYS A 73 -5.80 -6.40 0.21
C CYS A 73 -5.64 -7.69 1.02
N ASN A 74 -6.72 -8.46 1.14
CA ASN A 74 -6.81 -9.60 2.05
C ASN A 74 -6.76 -10.93 1.29
N GLY A 75 -5.88 -11.83 1.72
CA GLY A 75 -5.84 -13.22 1.27
C GLY A 75 -4.42 -13.69 1.01
N ASN A 76 -4.28 -14.87 0.40
CA ASN A 76 -2.98 -15.48 0.14
C ASN A 76 -2.56 -15.31 -1.32
N ASN A 77 -1.61 -14.42 -1.57
CA ASN A 77 -0.99 -14.30 -2.87
C ASN A 77 0.12 -15.35 -3.07
N LYS A 78 -0.06 -16.26 -4.04
CA LYS A 78 0.92 -17.31 -4.40
C LYS A 78 1.64 -17.04 -5.72
N LYS A 79 1.35 -15.93 -6.40
CA LYS A 79 1.88 -15.61 -7.74
C LYS A 79 2.26 -14.14 -7.85
N LEU A 80 3.56 -13.89 -8.08
CA LEU A 80 4.05 -12.58 -8.50
C LEU A 80 3.99 -12.45 -10.02
N ASN A 81 3.20 -11.51 -10.50
CA ASN A 81 3.01 -11.22 -11.93
C ASN A 81 3.31 -9.76 -12.31
N ALA A 82 3.28 -8.83 -11.35
CA ALA A 82 3.55 -7.42 -11.58
C ALA A 82 4.19 -6.78 -10.34
N VAL A 83 4.85 -5.64 -10.55
CA VAL A 83 5.23 -4.67 -9.52
C VAL A 83 4.71 -3.31 -9.96
N GLU A 84 4.35 -2.48 -8.99
CA GLU A 84 3.84 -1.12 -9.25
C GLU A 84 4.77 -0.06 -8.66
N TYR A 85 4.55 1.18 -9.11
CA TYR A 85 5.28 2.34 -8.64
C TYR A 85 4.33 3.52 -8.53
N HIS A 86 4.27 4.09 -7.34
CA HIS A 86 3.52 5.31 -7.04
C HIS A 86 4.48 6.48 -6.85
N ARG A 87 4.08 7.67 -7.31
CA ARG A 87 4.87 8.90 -7.07
C ARG A 87 4.74 9.42 -5.64
N SER A 88 3.61 9.11 -5.02
CA SER A 88 3.36 9.38 -3.60
C SER A 88 3.71 8.14 -2.80
N SER A 89 3.97 8.34 -1.50
CA SER A 89 4.15 7.21 -0.58
C SER A 89 2.87 6.40 -0.44
N GLU A 90 3.02 5.09 -0.37
CA GLU A 90 1.99 4.15 0.06
C GLU A 90 2.30 3.72 1.49
N LEU A 91 1.25 3.57 2.31
CA LEU A 91 1.36 3.16 3.69
C LEU A 91 0.74 1.77 3.87
N ASP A 92 1.59 0.78 4.12
CA ASP A 92 1.13 -0.57 4.43
C ASP A 92 0.92 -0.76 5.94
N ILE A 93 -0.22 -1.33 6.30
CA ILE A 93 -0.56 -1.73 7.66
C ILE A 93 -0.65 -3.26 7.69
N ALA A 94 0.37 -3.90 8.27
CA ALA A 94 0.37 -5.34 8.49
C ALA A 94 -0.59 -5.71 9.63
N VAL A 95 -1.87 -5.97 9.30
CA VAL A 95 -2.87 -6.50 10.24
C VAL A 95 -2.52 -7.94 10.65
N ASP A 96 -1.95 -8.70 9.71
CA ASP A 96 -1.36 -10.03 9.88
C ASP A 96 -0.01 -10.07 9.13
N ASP A 97 0.63 -11.23 9.05
CA ASP A 97 1.92 -11.42 8.38
C ASP A 97 1.89 -10.96 6.92
N LEU A 98 2.81 -10.05 6.56
CA LEU A 98 2.95 -9.46 5.23
C LEU A 98 4.37 -9.65 4.69
N ILE A 99 4.48 -10.04 3.43
CA ILE A 99 5.75 -10.04 2.67
C ILE A 99 5.69 -8.95 1.61
N LEU A 100 6.60 -7.98 1.71
CA LEU A 100 6.76 -6.92 0.73
C LEU A 100 7.89 -7.24 -0.26
N LEU A 101 7.63 -7.03 -1.54
CA LEU A 101 8.63 -7.12 -2.60
C LEU A 101 8.94 -5.71 -3.11
N LEU A 102 10.13 -5.21 -2.77
CA LEU A 102 10.46 -3.80 -2.93
C LEU A 102 11.56 -3.59 -3.97
N GLY A 103 11.33 -2.61 -4.84
CA GLY A 103 12.30 -2.09 -5.78
C GLY A 103 12.54 -0.61 -5.54
N CYS A 104 13.76 -0.13 -5.78
CA CYS A 104 14.07 1.30 -5.72
C CYS A 104 14.24 1.81 -7.14
N CYS A 105 13.35 2.72 -7.58
CA CYS A 105 13.51 3.35 -8.88
C CYS A 105 14.47 4.54 -8.76
N THR A 106 15.74 4.33 -9.14
CA THR A 106 16.82 5.31 -8.96
C THR A 106 17.11 6.14 -10.22
N SER A 107 16.40 5.94 -11.33
CA SER A 107 16.65 6.65 -12.58
C SER A 107 15.69 7.83 -12.77
N GLU A 108 16.23 9.04 -12.89
CA GLU A 108 15.49 10.27 -13.24
C GLU A 108 14.89 10.26 -14.67
N ARG A 109 15.10 9.21 -15.45
CA ARG A 109 14.66 9.13 -16.85
C ARG A 109 13.38 8.33 -17.00
N TYR A 110 12.25 9.00 -16.79
CA TYR A 110 11.01 8.64 -17.46
C TYR A 110 10.74 9.65 -18.56
N GLU A 111 11.20 9.35 -19.78
CA GLU A 111 10.57 9.94 -20.97
C GLU A 111 9.20 9.30 -21.12
N TYR A 112 8.15 10.09 -20.94
CA TYR A 112 6.80 9.66 -21.25
C TYR A 112 6.70 9.34 -22.74
N ARG A 113 6.64 8.05 -23.07
CA ARG A 113 6.11 7.65 -24.36
C ARG A 113 4.61 7.62 -24.25
N THR A 114 3.97 8.77 -24.46
CA THR A 114 2.54 8.79 -24.77
C THR A 114 2.39 8.19 -26.16
N ASP A 115 2.40 6.86 -26.26
CA ASP A 115 1.77 6.21 -27.42
C ASP A 115 0.27 6.48 -27.28
N ARG A 116 -0.15 7.70 -27.64
CA ARG A 116 -1.48 7.89 -28.21
C ARG A 116 -1.44 7.06 -29.48
N SER A 117 -1.90 5.81 -29.40
CA SER A 117 -2.40 5.13 -30.58
C SER A 117 -3.40 6.08 -31.20
N ALA A 118 -2.94 6.71 -32.28
CA ALA A 118 -3.71 7.65 -33.07
C ALA A 118 -5.09 7.05 -33.34
N GLU A 119 -6.08 7.93 -33.29
CA GLU A 119 -7.31 7.85 -34.07
C GLU A 119 -7.11 6.95 -35.29
N LYS A 120 -7.72 5.77 -35.27
CA LYS A 120 -8.11 5.13 -36.52
C LYS A 120 -9.51 5.63 -36.83
N ASP A 121 -9.56 6.85 -37.36
CA ASP A 121 -10.57 7.21 -38.33
C ASP A 121 -10.31 6.38 -39.60
N ASN A 122 -11.04 5.26 -39.74
CA ASN A 122 -11.66 4.78 -40.98
C ASN A 122 -12.50 3.53 -40.72
#